data_AF-A0AAJ1R0T5-F1
#
_entry.id   AF-A0AAJ1R0T5-F1
#
_cell.length_a   1.000
_cell.length_b   1.000
_cell.length_c   1.000
_cell.angle_alpha   90.00
_cell.angle_beta   90.00
_cell.angle_gamma   90.00
#
_symmetry.space_group_name_H-M   'P 1'
#
loop_
_entity.id
_entity.type
_entity.pdbx_description
1 polymer ?
#
loop_
_entity_poly.entity_id
_entity_poly.type
_entity_poly.pdbx_seq_one_letter_code
_entity_poly.pdbx_strand_id
1 'polypeptide(L)'
;MEKTTSDSIKEVLIDGTKKTTETINTRIKNPFIFSYLISLVLINWKPISIFFKSKLDIYSTIDAIENNKYEYNTYQSYIYPLIIATAYTFGLPVIEGLRSLMLDLVEKLKLYSTAIQIKNFEKKQKFEIHKSDLTKRNSLSNKILELEKEKSNLLAKLESTTLNLKSSEIELTGIKTRNKNLEKELNENLIIKSDYESKLNNVIRSNNELTNKYKNAIKEIKIVETSIKNKEDKLKLEKKLNELKLNQQLRNEYQKFKLTKRFDYFRKLMKNEKNSIIFYNDLTIEELEFLVKKDIIKSYQNTKNKETRIELTYKGLIFHNEYKITNANTV
;
A
#
# COMPACT_ATOMS: atom_id res chain seq x y z
N MET A 1 22.33 90.71 115.78
CA MET A 1 21.47 90.88 114.59
C MET A 1 20.05 90.57 115.01
N GLU A 2 19.33 91.60 115.46
CA GLU A 2 17.91 91.52 115.79
C GLU A 2 17.13 91.28 114.49
N LYS A 3 16.65 90.05 114.28
CA LYS A 3 15.50 89.85 113.41
C LYS A 3 14.33 90.53 114.10
N THR A 4 14.09 91.77 113.67
CA THR A 4 13.01 92.61 114.21
C THR A 4 11.69 91.84 114.09
N THR A 5 10.86 91.93 115.13
CA THR A 5 9.49 91.38 115.23
C THR A 5 8.63 91.58 113.96
N SER A 6 8.96 92.57 113.14
CA SER A 6 8.39 92.83 111.81
C SER A 6 8.49 91.65 110.83
N ASP A 7 9.62 90.93 110.80
CA ASP A 7 9.82 89.84 109.83
C ASP A 7 8.99 88.59 110.18
N SER A 8 8.84 88.29 111.47
CA SER A 8 7.99 87.19 111.94
C SER A 8 6.50 87.45 111.68
N ILE A 9 6.05 88.70 111.82
CA ILE A 9 4.66 89.08 111.51
C ILE A 9 4.39 88.95 110.01
N LYS A 10 5.33 89.36 109.15
CA LYS A 10 5.21 89.19 107.69
C LYS A 10 5.13 87.72 107.29
N GLU A 11 5.94 86.86 107.88
CA GLU A 11 5.95 85.42 107.56
C GLU A 11 4.64 84.73 107.94
N VAL A 12 4.07 85.04 109.12
CA VAL A 12 2.75 84.54 109.55
C VAL A 12 1.63 85.02 108.63
N LEU A 13 1.67 86.28 108.16
CA LEU A 13 0.70 86.81 107.20
C LEU A 13 0.82 86.15 105.82
N ILE A 14 2.05 85.90 105.34
CA ILE A 14 2.30 85.22 104.06
C ILE A 14 1.83 83.76 104.13
N ASP A 15 2.11 83.05 105.20
CA ASP A 15 1.66 81.66 105.35
C ASP A 15 0.15 81.55 105.55
N GLY A 16 -0.46 82.48 106.29
CA GLY A 16 -1.91 82.57 106.42
C GLY A 16 -2.60 82.81 105.07
N THR A 17 -2.07 83.73 104.25
CA THR A 17 -2.61 84.01 102.91
C THR A 17 -2.40 82.85 101.95
N LYS A 18 -1.26 82.15 101.98
CA LYS A 18 -1.02 80.94 101.18
C LYS A 18 -2.00 79.82 101.54
N LYS A 19 -2.14 79.47 102.82
CA LYS A 19 -3.08 78.42 103.28
C LYS A 19 -4.53 78.73 102.89
N THR A 20 -4.92 80.00 102.99
CA THR A 20 -6.25 80.44 102.58
C THR A 20 -6.43 80.32 101.06
N THR A 21 -5.42 80.73 100.28
CA THR A 21 -5.45 80.65 98.82
C THR A 21 -5.50 79.19 98.33
N GLU A 22 -4.72 78.29 98.93
CA GLU A 22 -4.74 76.86 98.63
C GLU A 22 -6.09 76.22 98.98
N THR A 23 -6.67 76.60 100.13
CA THR A 23 -8.01 76.13 100.53
C THR A 23 -9.09 76.64 99.57
N ILE A 24 -9.01 77.89 99.13
CA ILE A 24 -9.92 78.44 98.13
C ILE A 24 -9.73 77.72 96.79
N ASN A 25 -8.49 77.50 96.35
CA ASN A 25 -8.19 76.86 95.07
C ASN A 25 -8.65 75.40 95.03
N THR A 26 -8.48 74.65 96.12
CA THR A 26 -8.98 73.27 96.24
C THR A 26 -10.51 73.22 96.21
N ARG A 27 -11.19 74.17 96.84
CA ARG A 27 -12.66 74.27 96.80
C ARG A 27 -13.16 74.71 95.42
N ILE A 28 -12.55 75.69 94.78
CA ILE A 28 -12.92 76.16 93.43
C ILE A 28 -12.69 75.07 92.38
N LYS A 29 -11.71 74.17 92.56
CA LYS A 29 -11.54 73.00 91.68
C LYS A 29 -12.66 71.97 91.81
N ASN A 30 -13.49 72.02 92.86
CA ASN A 30 -14.66 71.16 92.96
C ASN A 30 -15.71 71.66 91.95
N PRO A 31 -16.11 70.84 90.95
CA PRO A 31 -17.06 71.24 89.91
C PRO A 31 -18.38 71.76 90.46
N PHE A 32 -18.82 71.22 91.59
CA PHE A 32 -20.04 71.66 92.28
C PHE A 32 -19.89 73.07 92.84
N ILE A 33 -18.79 73.33 93.56
CA ILE A 33 -18.55 74.66 94.15
C ILE A 33 -18.32 75.68 93.05
N PHE A 34 -17.58 75.33 92.00
CA PHE A 34 -17.35 76.23 90.86
C PHE A 34 -18.64 76.59 90.13
N SER A 35 -19.45 75.58 89.78
CA SER A 35 -20.73 75.79 89.10
C SER A 35 -21.72 76.55 89.98
N TYR A 36 -21.73 76.29 91.29
CA TYR A 36 -22.50 77.06 92.26
C TYR A 36 -22.06 78.52 92.31
N LEU A 37 -20.75 78.79 92.40
CA LEU A 37 -20.23 80.17 92.42
C LEU A 37 -20.55 80.92 91.12
N ILE A 38 -20.34 80.29 89.96
CA ILE A 38 -20.67 80.89 88.66
C ILE A 38 -22.16 81.17 88.56
N SER A 39 -23.00 80.19 88.88
CA SER A 39 -24.46 80.36 88.80
C SER A 39 -24.96 81.38 89.82
N LEU A 40 -24.36 81.45 91.01
CA LEU A 40 -24.66 82.47 92.00
C LEU A 40 -24.31 83.87 91.48
N VAL A 41 -23.14 84.06 90.87
CA VAL A 41 -22.76 85.33 90.23
C VAL A 41 -23.71 85.67 89.07
N LEU A 42 -24.05 84.70 88.23
CA LEU A 42 -24.94 84.89 87.08
C LEU A 42 -26.37 85.22 87.50
N ILE A 43 -26.89 84.64 88.58
CA ILE A 43 -28.27 84.88 89.05
C ILE A 43 -28.35 86.16 89.87
N ASN A 44 -27.29 86.49 90.62
CA ASN A 44 -27.20 87.70 91.43
C ASN A 44 -26.51 88.86 90.69
N TRP A 45 -26.44 88.81 89.36
CA TRP A 45 -25.69 89.81 88.58
C TRP A 45 -26.25 91.23 88.76
N LYS A 46 -27.58 91.38 88.91
CA LYS A 46 -28.24 92.68 89.13
C LYS A 46 -27.77 93.35 90.43
N PRO A 47 -27.97 92.78 91.63
CA PRO A 47 -27.51 93.40 92.87
C PRO A 47 -25.98 93.59 92.91
N ILE A 48 -25.20 92.64 92.37
CA ILE A 48 -23.74 92.80 92.23
C ILE A 48 -23.42 94.03 91.36
N SER A 49 -24.09 94.19 90.21
CA SER A 49 -23.86 95.33 89.32
C SER A 49 -24.26 96.66 89.94
N ILE A 50 -25.35 96.70 90.71
CA ILE A 50 -25.80 97.89 91.44
C ILE A 50 -24.78 98.23 92.52
N PHE A 51 -24.34 97.25 93.31
CA PHE A 51 -23.33 97.44 94.35
C PHE A 51 -22.04 98.07 93.79
N PHE A 52 -21.58 97.64 92.61
CA PHE A 52 -20.35 98.19 92.01
C PHE A 52 -20.54 99.47 91.19
N LYS A 53 -21.74 99.75 90.64
CA LYS A 53 -21.97 100.87 89.70
C LYS A 53 -22.85 102.00 90.26
N SER A 54 -23.51 101.78 91.39
CA SER A 54 -24.38 102.78 92.00
C SER A 54 -23.56 103.99 92.45
N LYS A 55 -24.06 105.20 92.13
CA LYS A 55 -23.57 106.46 92.72
C LYS A 55 -24.31 106.83 94.00
N LEU A 56 -25.25 106.00 94.45
CA LEU A 56 -26.01 106.23 95.67
C LEU A 56 -25.12 106.05 96.89
N ASP A 57 -25.46 106.75 97.97
CA ASP A 57 -24.86 106.51 99.27
C ASP A 57 -25.03 105.03 99.70
N ILE A 58 -24.13 104.53 100.54
CA ILE A 58 -24.08 103.12 100.95
C ILE A 58 -25.42 102.69 101.54
N TYR A 59 -26.02 103.51 102.39
CA TYR A 59 -27.33 103.22 103.00
C TYR A 59 -28.45 103.14 101.97
N SER A 60 -28.44 104.02 100.96
CA SER A 60 -29.42 104.00 99.88
C SER A 60 -29.23 102.80 98.94
N THR A 61 -27.99 102.35 98.74
CA THR A 61 -27.70 101.14 97.94
C THR A 61 -28.15 99.88 98.66
N ILE A 62 -27.93 99.79 99.98
CA ILE A 62 -28.42 98.68 100.81
C ILE A 62 -29.96 98.67 100.78
N ASP A 63 -30.61 99.81 101.02
CA ASP A 63 -32.07 99.94 100.98
C ASP A 63 -32.66 99.53 99.62
N ALA A 64 -31.99 99.91 98.52
CA ALA A 64 -32.42 99.55 97.17
C ALA A 64 -32.32 98.03 96.90
N ILE A 65 -31.33 97.35 97.49
CA ILE A 65 -31.15 95.90 97.36
C ILE A 65 -32.13 95.17 98.29
N GLU A 66 -32.27 95.61 99.55
CA GLU A 66 -33.04 94.95 100.60
C GLU A 66 -34.56 95.09 100.38
N ASN A 67 -35.02 96.27 99.97
CA ASN A 67 -36.45 96.51 99.69
C ASN A 67 -36.91 95.95 98.34
N ASN A 68 -36.11 95.11 97.69
CA ASN A 68 -36.50 94.33 96.53
C ASN A 68 -37.18 95.13 95.41
N LYS A 69 -36.74 96.37 95.16
CA LYS A 69 -37.26 97.21 94.06
C LYS A 69 -36.98 96.64 92.66
N TYR A 70 -36.38 95.45 92.57
CA TYR A 70 -35.91 94.80 91.35
C TYR A 70 -36.47 93.37 91.15
N GLU A 71 -37.58 93.03 91.80
CA GLU A 71 -38.24 91.70 91.71
C GLU A 71 -37.31 90.54 92.11
N TYR A 72 -36.46 90.79 93.10
CA TYR A 72 -35.48 89.81 93.55
C TYR A 72 -36.10 88.89 94.61
N ASN A 73 -36.26 87.61 94.30
CA ASN A 73 -36.69 86.63 95.29
C ASN A 73 -35.45 86.02 95.95
N THR A 74 -35.19 86.42 97.20
CA THR A 74 -34.04 85.96 98.00
C THR A 74 -33.90 84.44 98.02
N TYR A 75 -35.01 83.70 98.05
CA TYR A 75 -34.99 82.23 98.09
C TYR A 75 -34.50 81.61 96.77
N GLN A 76 -34.97 82.15 95.63
CA GLN A 76 -34.58 81.67 94.30
C GLN A 76 -33.10 81.91 94.02
N SER A 77 -32.57 83.03 94.52
CA SER A 77 -31.18 83.44 94.30
C SER A 77 -30.13 82.52 94.90
N TYR A 78 -30.50 81.67 95.87
CA TYR A 78 -29.63 80.63 96.42
C TYR A 78 -29.97 79.24 95.89
N ILE A 79 -31.24 78.96 95.58
CA ILE A 79 -31.69 77.63 95.15
C ILE A 79 -31.40 77.34 93.69
N TYR A 80 -31.62 78.31 92.80
CA TYR A 80 -31.31 78.09 91.39
C TYR A 80 -29.83 77.83 91.15
N PRO A 81 -28.87 78.55 91.79
CA PRO A 81 -27.47 78.16 91.73
C PRO A 81 -27.20 76.74 92.22
N LEU A 82 -27.86 76.33 93.32
CA LEU A 82 -27.71 74.98 93.89
C LEU A 82 -28.23 73.91 92.91
N ILE A 83 -29.40 74.13 92.31
CA ILE A 83 -30.00 73.20 91.33
C ILE A 83 -29.12 73.12 90.08
N ILE A 84 -28.65 74.26 89.55
CA ILE A 84 -27.77 74.29 88.38
C ILE A 84 -26.45 73.58 88.69
N ALA A 85 -25.85 73.82 89.86
CA ALA A 85 -24.62 73.17 90.28
C ALA A 85 -24.79 71.65 90.42
N THR A 86 -25.90 71.23 91.01
CA THR A 86 -26.26 69.81 91.13
C THR A 86 -26.47 69.18 89.75
N ALA A 87 -27.30 69.79 88.92
CA ALA A 87 -27.59 69.32 87.57
C ALA A 87 -26.34 69.27 86.69
N TYR A 88 -25.43 70.25 86.81
CA TYR A 88 -24.18 70.27 86.06
C TYR A 88 -23.21 69.19 86.54
N THR A 89 -23.02 69.08 87.86
CA THR A 89 -22.09 68.12 88.47
C THR A 89 -22.49 66.67 88.22
N PHE A 90 -23.80 66.38 88.27
CA PHE A 90 -24.31 65.02 88.02
C PHE A 90 -24.69 64.76 86.56
N GLY A 91 -25.18 65.78 85.84
CA GLY A 91 -25.65 65.63 84.47
C GLY A 91 -24.53 65.37 83.47
N LEU A 92 -23.38 66.03 83.63
CA LEU A 92 -22.25 65.86 82.71
C LEU A 92 -21.69 64.41 82.72
N PRO A 93 -21.43 63.77 83.88
CA PRO A 93 -21.07 62.35 83.93
C PRO A 93 -22.11 61.42 83.28
N VAL A 94 -23.41 61.71 83.45
CA VAL A 94 -24.48 60.91 82.84
C VAL A 94 -24.47 61.04 81.32
N ILE A 95 -24.28 62.24 80.79
CA ILE A 95 -24.17 62.48 79.33
C ILE A 95 -22.95 61.75 78.76
N GLU A 96 -21.80 61.80 79.43
CA GLU A 96 -20.59 61.11 78.96
C GLU A 96 -20.76 59.58 79.00
N GLY A 97 -21.43 59.05 80.04
CA GLY A 97 -21.78 57.64 80.13
C GLY A 97 -22.77 57.18 79.05
N LEU A 98 -23.76 58.00 78.70
CA LEU A 98 -24.66 57.71 77.58
C LEU A 98 -23.92 57.73 76.23
N ARG A 99 -23.01 58.70 76.05
CA ARG A 99 -22.18 58.79 74.85
C ARG A 99 -21.29 57.57 74.67
N SER A 100 -20.63 57.07 75.73
CA SER A 100 -19.79 55.88 75.65
C SER A 100 -20.61 54.64 75.30
N LEU A 101 -21.79 54.45 75.93
CA LEU A 101 -22.70 53.34 75.59
C LEU A 101 -23.15 53.38 74.13
N MET A 102 -23.44 54.56 73.58
CA MET A 102 -23.81 54.71 72.18
C MET A 102 -22.66 54.36 71.23
N LEU A 103 -21.43 54.79 71.55
CA LEU A 103 -20.24 54.44 70.75
C LEU A 103 -19.97 52.93 70.77
N ASP A 104 -20.06 52.29 71.94
CA ASP A 104 -19.89 50.84 72.08
C ASP A 104 -20.94 50.06 71.27
N LEU A 105 -22.19 50.53 71.26
CA LEU A 105 -23.26 49.93 70.44
C LEU A 105 -22.97 50.04 68.94
N VAL A 106 -22.53 51.22 68.49
CA VAL A 106 -22.15 51.44 67.09
C VAL A 106 -20.97 50.55 66.69
N GLU A 107 -19.97 50.41 67.55
CA GLU A 107 -18.82 49.54 67.30
C GLU A 107 -19.23 48.06 67.23
N LYS A 108 -20.08 47.60 68.16
CA LYS A 108 -20.63 46.22 68.13
C LYS A 108 -21.44 45.95 66.85
N LEU A 109 -22.23 46.91 66.39
CA LEU A 109 -22.98 46.78 65.13
C LEU A 109 -22.06 46.73 63.91
N LYS A 110 -20.98 47.53 63.88
CA LYS A 110 -19.97 47.44 62.83
C LYS A 110 -19.31 46.07 62.80
N LEU A 111 -18.86 45.56 63.96
CA LEU A 111 -18.26 44.22 64.07
C LEU A 111 -19.22 43.13 63.56
N TYR A 112 -20.51 43.22 63.91
CA TYR A 112 -21.53 42.28 63.43
C TYR A 112 -21.71 42.34 61.90
N SER A 113 -21.75 43.55 61.32
CA SER A 113 -21.84 43.73 59.87
C SER A 113 -20.62 43.14 59.13
N THR A 114 -19.42 43.32 59.67
CA THR A 114 -18.18 42.74 59.14
C THR A 114 -18.20 41.22 59.25
N ALA A 115 -18.66 40.66 60.37
CA ALA A 115 -18.81 39.22 60.54
C ALA A 115 -19.78 38.60 59.51
N ILE A 116 -20.90 39.29 59.21
CA ILE A 116 -21.82 38.88 58.15
C ILE A 116 -21.15 38.93 56.77
N GLN A 117 -20.40 39.98 56.47
CA GLN A 117 -19.68 40.10 55.20
C GLN A 117 -18.64 38.98 55.03
N ILE A 118 -17.87 38.68 56.08
CA ILE A 118 -16.92 37.56 56.09
C ILE A 118 -17.64 36.24 55.82
N LYS A 119 -18.75 35.97 56.53
CA LYS A 119 -19.53 34.74 56.34
C LYS A 119 -20.10 34.62 54.92
N ASN A 120 -20.56 35.72 54.33
CA ASN A 120 -21.04 35.75 52.95
C ASN A 120 -19.90 35.54 51.94
N PHE A 121 -18.73 36.11 52.19
CA PHE A 121 -17.54 35.90 51.37
C PHE A 121 -17.07 34.44 51.43
N GLU A 122 -17.00 33.84 52.61
CA GLU A 122 -16.70 32.42 52.78
C GLU A 122 -17.71 31.53 52.05
N LYS A 123 -19.01 31.83 52.14
CA LYS A 123 -20.06 31.09 51.41
C LYS A 123 -19.86 31.22 49.89
N LYS A 124 -19.53 32.41 49.40
CA LYS A 124 -19.24 32.65 47.98
C LYS A 124 -17.99 31.89 47.53
N GLN A 125 -16.92 31.91 48.32
CA GLN A 125 -15.69 31.18 48.03
C GLN A 125 -15.94 29.66 47.99
N LYS A 126 -16.69 29.11 48.95
CA LYS A 126 -17.10 27.69 48.95
C LYS A 126 -17.91 27.34 47.70
N PHE A 127 -18.82 28.22 47.28
CA PHE A 127 -19.60 28.02 46.06
C PHE A 127 -18.73 28.04 44.79
N GLU A 128 -17.78 28.97 44.69
CA GLU A 128 -16.84 29.03 43.55
C GLU A 128 -15.90 27.82 43.52
N ILE A 129 -15.41 27.35 44.67
CA ILE A 129 -14.64 26.10 44.77
C ILE A 129 -15.49 24.93 44.26
N HIS A 130 -16.72 24.81 44.74
CA HIS A 130 -17.62 23.73 44.31
C HIS A 130 -17.93 23.79 42.82
N LYS A 131 -18.15 24.98 42.27
CA LYS A 131 -18.36 25.21 40.83
C LYS A 131 -17.12 24.82 40.02
N SER A 132 -15.92 25.19 40.48
CA SER A 132 -14.64 24.80 39.86
C SER A 132 -14.43 23.28 39.90
N ASP A 133 -14.80 22.62 40.98
CA ASP A 133 -14.74 21.16 41.06
C ASP A 133 -15.75 20.48 40.14
N LEU A 134 -16.96 21.02 40.00
CA LEU A 134 -17.95 20.53 39.04
C LEU A 134 -17.49 20.71 37.59
N THR A 135 -16.89 21.86 37.24
CA THR A 135 -16.37 22.06 35.88
C THR A 135 -15.20 21.13 35.58
N LYS A 136 -14.29 20.90 36.55
CA LYS A 136 -13.23 19.88 36.44
C LYS A 136 -13.78 18.47 36.29
N ARG A 137 -14.81 18.10 37.06
CA ARG A 137 -15.46 16.78 36.93
C ARG A 137 -16.10 16.61 35.55
N ASN A 138 -16.77 17.65 35.04
CA ASN A 138 -17.37 17.62 33.71
C ASN A 138 -16.32 17.53 32.60
N SER A 139 -15.20 18.27 32.70
CA SER A 139 -14.13 18.17 31.71
C SER A 139 -13.45 16.80 31.72
N LEU A 140 -13.22 16.22 32.91
CA LEU A 140 -12.72 14.85 33.05
C LEU A 140 -13.72 13.83 32.50
N SER A 141 -15.03 13.99 32.78
CA SER A 141 -16.08 13.11 32.24
C SER A 141 -16.13 13.15 30.72
N ASN A 142 -16.04 14.35 30.12
CA ASN A 142 -15.98 14.50 28.66
C ASN A 142 -14.71 13.85 28.08
N LYS A 143 -13.57 13.97 28.78
CA LYS A 143 -12.34 13.31 28.35
C LYS A 143 -12.43 11.79 28.42
N ILE A 144 -13.10 11.25 29.45
CA ILE A 144 -13.37 9.80 29.56
C ILE A 144 -14.23 9.34 28.37
N LEU A 145 -15.32 10.04 28.05
CA LEU A 145 -16.17 9.70 26.90
C LEU A 145 -15.41 9.76 25.57
N GLU A 146 -14.52 10.76 25.40
CA GLU A 146 -13.66 10.86 24.22
C GLU A 146 -12.70 9.68 24.12
N LEU A 147 -12.04 9.31 25.22
CA LEU A 147 -11.13 8.17 25.28
C LEU A 147 -11.86 6.83 25.08
N GLU A 148 -13.08 6.68 25.58
CA GLU A 148 -13.92 5.50 25.32
C GLU A 148 -14.30 5.38 23.85
N LYS A 149 -14.64 6.49 23.21
CA LYS A 149 -14.89 6.53 21.76
C LYS A 149 -13.64 6.19 20.96
N GLU A 150 -12.49 6.74 21.34
CA GLU A 150 -11.20 6.42 20.72
C GLU A 150 -10.85 4.94 20.89
N LYS A 151 -11.00 4.39 22.09
CA LYS A 151 -10.83 2.96 22.38
C LYS A 151 -11.74 2.09 21.51
N SER A 152 -13.03 2.45 21.40
CA SER A 152 -13.97 1.73 20.55
C SER A 152 -13.56 1.75 19.07
N ASN A 153 -13.10 2.91 18.58
CA ASN A 153 -12.62 3.03 17.20
C ASN A 153 -11.34 2.21 16.97
N LEU A 154 -10.42 2.19 17.93
CA LEU A 154 -9.20 1.38 17.87
C LEU A 154 -9.51 -0.12 17.89
N LEU A 155 -10.47 -0.56 18.71
CA LEU A 155 -10.93 -1.95 18.72
C LEU A 155 -11.55 -2.35 17.38
N ALA A 156 -12.41 -1.52 16.80
CA ALA A 156 -12.99 -1.78 15.48
C ALA A 156 -11.90 -1.85 14.38
N LYS A 157 -10.90 -0.96 14.43
CA LYS A 157 -9.74 -1.03 13.53
C LYS A 157 -8.96 -2.33 13.71
N LEU A 158 -8.67 -2.72 14.96
CA LEU A 158 -7.95 -3.95 15.27
C LEU A 158 -8.70 -5.21 14.79
N GLU A 159 -10.02 -5.23 14.93
CA GLU A 159 -10.87 -6.31 14.42
C GLU A 159 -10.81 -6.37 12.88
N SER A 160 -10.94 -5.23 12.20
CA SER A 160 -10.86 -5.16 10.74
C SER A 160 -9.49 -5.60 10.20
N THR A 161 -8.39 -5.21 10.86
CA THR A 161 -7.05 -5.64 10.46
C THR A 161 -6.83 -7.12 10.73
N THR A 162 -7.39 -7.65 11.83
CA THR A 162 -7.34 -9.09 12.15
C THR A 162 -8.11 -9.91 11.12
N LEU A 163 -9.28 -9.44 10.67
CA LEU A 163 -10.05 -10.09 9.60
C LEU A 163 -9.29 -10.07 8.28
N ASN A 164 -8.68 -8.94 7.92
CA ASN A 164 -7.87 -8.83 6.70
C ASN A 164 -6.63 -9.74 6.74
N LEU A 165 -5.98 -9.87 7.90
CA LEU A 165 -4.86 -10.81 8.07
C LEU A 165 -5.32 -12.26 7.86
N LYS A 166 -6.46 -12.65 8.44
CA LYS A 166 -7.03 -13.99 8.25
C LYS A 166 -7.38 -14.26 6.78
N SER A 167 -7.95 -13.29 6.06
CA SER A 167 -8.23 -13.47 4.64
C SER A 167 -6.95 -13.62 3.81
N SER A 168 -5.92 -12.81 4.10
CA SER A 168 -4.62 -12.94 3.44
C SER A 168 -3.91 -14.26 3.75
N GLU A 169 -4.04 -14.79 4.96
CA GLU A 169 -3.54 -16.13 5.31
C GLU A 169 -4.25 -17.22 4.50
N ILE A 170 -5.57 -17.14 4.36
CA ILE A 170 -6.36 -18.07 3.52
C ILE A 170 -5.88 -18.00 2.07
N GLU A 171 -5.73 -16.81 1.51
CA GLU A 171 -5.19 -16.63 0.14
C GLU A 171 -3.80 -17.24 -0.01
N LEU A 172 -2.91 -17.02 0.96
CA LEU A 172 -1.54 -17.55 0.94
C LEU A 172 -1.55 -19.09 0.99
N THR A 173 -2.43 -19.70 1.79
CA THR A 173 -2.60 -21.16 1.79
C THR A 173 -3.13 -21.67 0.44
N GLY A 174 -4.07 -20.96 -0.18
CA GLY A 174 -4.58 -21.29 -1.52
C GLY A 174 -3.49 -21.23 -2.58
N ILE A 175 -2.65 -20.19 -2.56
CA ILE A 175 -1.50 -20.03 -3.47
C ILE A 175 -0.48 -21.17 -3.25
N LYS A 176 -0.17 -21.52 -2.00
CA LYS A 176 0.73 -22.65 -1.69
C LYS A 176 0.21 -23.98 -2.24
N THR A 177 -1.08 -24.26 -2.08
CA THR A 177 -1.69 -25.47 -2.63
C THR A 177 -1.66 -25.47 -4.16
N ARG A 178 -1.93 -24.32 -4.80
CA ARG A 178 -1.84 -24.19 -6.27
C ARG A 178 -0.42 -24.42 -6.78
N ASN A 179 0.59 -23.85 -6.14
CA ASN A 179 1.99 -24.05 -6.52
C ASN A 179 2.40 -25.51 -6.38
N LYS A 180 2.01 -26.18 -5.29
CA LYS A 180 2.27 -27.62 -5.10
C LYS A 180 1.62 -28.47 -6.19
N ASN A 181 0.43 -28.11 -6.66
CA ASN A 181 -0.22 -28.82 -7.76
C ASN A 181 0.49 -28.57 -9.10
N LEU A 182 0.88 -27.33 -9.38
CA LEU A 182 1.66 -26.99 -10.58
C LEU A 182 3.02 -27.70 -10.61
N GLU A 183 3.70 -27.83 -9.47
CA GLU A 183 4.95 -28.60 -9.37
C GLU A 183 4.73 -30.09 -9.68
N LYS A 184 3.61 -30.66 -9.25
CA LYS A 184 3.24 -32.04 -9.60
C LYS A 184 2.97 -32.19 -11.09
N GLU A 185 2.14 -31.31 -11.67
CA GLU A 185 1.83 -31.31 -13.10
C GLU A 185 3.11 -31.13 -13.95
N LEU A 186 4.03 -30.25 -13.51
CA LEU A 186 5.31 -30.07 -14.17
C LEU A 186 6.14 -31.35 -14.16
N ASN A 187 6.23 -32.02 -13.00
CA ASN A 187 6.97 -33.28 -12.87
C ASN A 187 6.34 -34.40 -13.72
N GLU A 188 5.01 -34.50 -13.76
CA GLU A 188 4.29 -35.44 -14.63
C GLU A 188 4.60 -35.16 -16.11
N ASN A 189 4.56 -33.90 -16.53
CA ASN A 189 4.91 -33.50 -17.90
C ASN A 189 6.37 -33.80 -18.25
N LEU A 190 7.31 -33.66 -17.31
CA LEU A 190 8.71 -34.04 -17.52
C LEU A 190 8.87 -35.56 -17.71
N ILE A 191 8.14 -36.36 -16.95
CA ILE A 191 8.10 -37.83 -17.11
C ILE A 191 7.54 -38.19 -18.49
N ILE A 192 6.42 -37.58 -18.88
CA ILE A 192 5.79 -37.80 -20.20
C ILE A 192 6.77 -37.42 -21.32
N LYS A 193 7.45 -36.27 -21.21
CA LYS A 193 8.45 -35.83 -22.18
C LYS A 193 9.58 -36.85 -22.33
N SER A 194 10.12 -37.34 -21.21
CA SER A 194 11.18 -38.36 -21.19
C SER A 194 10.75 -39.66 -21.87
N ASP A 195 9.52 -40.12 -21.64
CA ASP A 195 8.96 -41.29 -22.32
C ASP A 195 8.84 -41.08 -23.84
N TYR A 196 8.38 -39.91 -24.29
CA TYR A 196 8.33 -39.55 -25.71
C TYR A 196 9.73 -39.50 -26.36
N GLU A 197 10.73 -38.93 -25.68
CA GLU A 197 12.10 -38.90 -26.16
C GLU A 197 12.67 -40.31 -26.31
N SER A 198 12.41 -41.20 -25.35
CA SER A 198 12.78 -42.61 -25.43
C SER A 198 12.13 -43.32 -26.61
N LYS A 199 10.81 -43.15 -26.80
CA LYS A 199 10.06 -43.69 -27.94
C LYS A 199 10.59 -43.17 -29.27
N LEU A 200 10.87 -41.86 -29.36
CA LEU A 200 11.44 -41.24 -30.57
C LEU A 200 12.81 -41.83 -30.90
N ASN A 201 13.69 -41.98 -29.90
CA ASN A 201 15.01 -42.57 -30.08
C ASN A 201 14.93 -44.02 -30.58
N ASN A 202 13.98 -44.81 -30.07
CA ASN A 202 13.73 -46.16 -30.56
C ASN A 202 13.28 -46.18 -32.02
N VAL A 203 12.36 -45.28 -32.41
CA VAL A 203 11.92 -45.14 -33.81
C VAL A 203 13.09 -44.74 -34.72
N ILE A 204 13.92 -43.78 -34.31
CA ILE A 204 15.12 -43.37 -35.06
C ILE A 204 16.05 -44.57 -35.25
N ARG A 205 16.28 -45.36 -34.20
CA ARG A 205 17.12 -46.56 -34.26
C ARG A 205 16.55 -47.59 -35.24
N SER A 206 15.26 -47.91 -35.15
CA SER A 206 14.60 -48.83 -36.08
C SER A 206 14.65 -48.34 -37.53
N ASN A 207 14.49 -47.03 -37.75
CA ASN A 207 14.56 -46.45 -39.09
C ASN A 207 15.98 -46.50 -39.67
N ASN A 208 17.01 -46.30 -38.83
CA ASN A 208 18.41 -46.47 -39.23
C ASN A 208 18.72 -47.93 -39.60
N GLU A 209 18.21 -48.90 -38.83
CA GLU A 209 18.32 -50.33 -39.16
C GLU A 209 17.64 -50.66 -40.49
N LEU A 210 16.44 -50.13 -40.73
CA LEU A 210 15.71 -50.31 -41.98
C LEU A 210 16.45 -49.67 -43.17
N THR A 211 16.98 -48.47 -42.99
CA THR A 211 17.79 -47.76 -43.99
C THR A 211 19.02 -48.59 -44.37
N ASN A 212 19.69 -49.20 -43.38
CA ASN A 212 20.84 -50.08 -43.64
C ASN A 212 20.43 -51.35 -44.39
N LYS A 213 19.30 -51.98 -44.03
CA LYS A 213 18.73 -53.11 -44.78
C LYS A 213 18.45 -52.73 -46.24
N TYR A 214 17.83 -51.57 -46.47
CA TYR A 214 17.54 -51.09 -47.82
C TYR A 214 18.80 -50.82 -48.64
N LYS A 215 19.82 -50.21 -48.05
CA LYS A 215 21.14 -50.01 -48.70
C LYS A 215 21.79 -51.34 -49.09
N ASN A 216 21.68 -52.36 -48.25
CA ASN A 216 22.22 -53.69 -48.55
C ASN A 216 21.43 -54.37 -49.68
N ALA A 217 20.10 -54.31 -49.65
CA ALA A 217 19.25 -54.84 -50.72
C ALA A 217 19.56 -54.17 -52.08
N ILE A 218 19.77 -52.85 -52.12
CA ILE A 218 20.20 -52.15 -53.34
C ILE A 218 21.54 -52.70 -53.87
N LYS A 219 22.51 -52.94 -52.97
CA LYS A 219 23.79 -53.52 -53.38
C LYS A 219 23.61 -54.92 -53.97
N GLU A 220 22.79 -55.76 -53.34
CA GLU A 220 22.48 -57.10 -53.84
C GLU A 220 21.81 -57.06 -55.22
N ILE A 221 20.81 -56.19 -55.40
CA ILE A 221 20.16 -55.98 -56.71
C ILE A 221 21.20 -55.61 -57.76
N LYS A 222 22.12 -54.67 -57.47
CA LYS A 222 23.16 -54.25 -58.41
C LYS A 222 24.11 -55.39 -58.79
N ILE A 223 24.43 -56.29 -57.85
CA ILE A 223 25.23 -57.49 -58.12
C ILE A 223 24.48 -58.43 -59.07
N VAL A 224 23.18 -58.64 -58.83
CA VAL A 224 22.32 -59.48 -59.68
C VAL A 224 22.19 -58.88 -61.08
N GLU A 225 21.93 -57.57 -61.21
CA GLU A 225 21.88 -56.86 -62.50
C GLU A 225 23.17 -57.04 -63.30
N THR A 226 24.32 -56.91 -62.64
CA THR A 226 25.64 -57.14 -63.27
C THR A 226 25.79 -58.59 -63.73
N SER A 227 25.32 -59.54 -62.93
CA SER A 227 25.36 -60.98 -63.26
C SER A 227 24.43 -61.33 -64.42
N ILE A 228 23.23 -60.71 -64.49
CA ILE A 228 22.29 -60.86 -65.61
C ILE A 228 22.92 -60.31 -66.89
N LYS A 229 23.46 -59.08 -66.85
CA LYS A 229 24.12 -58.45 -68.00
C LYS A 229 25.26 -59.31 -68.54
N ASN A 230 26.12 -59.84 -67.65
CA ASN A 230 27.20 -60.74 -68.05
C ASN A 230 26.68 -62.02 -68.73
N LYS A 231 25.57 -62.60 -68.24
CA LYS A 231 24.93 -63.76 -68.88
C LYS A 231 24.35 -63.42 -70.24
N GLU A 232 23.69 -62.28 -70.38
CA GLU A 232 23.14 -61.80 -71.66
C GLU A 232 24.25 -61.59 -72.70
N ASP A 233 25.36 -60.95 -72.30
CA ASP A 233 26.51 -60.72 -73.16
C ASP A 233 27.17 -62.04 -73.58
N LYS A 234 27.31 -62.99 -72.64
CA LYS A 234 27.78 -64.34 -72.95
C LYS A 234 26.86 -65.06 -73.94
N LEU A 235 25.54 -64.99 -73.75
CA LEU A 235 24.56 -65.62 -74.63
C LEU A 235 24.58 -65.00 -76.04
N LYS A 236 24.74 -63.68 -76.16
CA LYS A 236 24.92 -62.99 -77.45
C LYS A 236 26.20 -63.48 -78.15
N LEU A 237 27.29 -63.63 -77.41
CA LEU A 237 28.55 -64.14 -77.94
C LEU A 237 28.43 -65.59 -78.41
N GLU A 238 27.77 -66.45 -77.63
CA GLU A 238 27.52 -67.86 -77.99
C GLU A 238 26.65 -67.99 -79.23
N LYS A 239 25.57 -67.19 -79.36
CA LYS A 239 24.76 -67.13 -80.57
C LYS A 239 25.59 -66.75 -81.79
N LYS A 240 26.38 -65.67 -81.69
CA LYS A 240 27.26 -65.22 -82.77
C LYS A 240 28.33 -66.26 -83.15
N LEU A 241 28.89 -66.96 -82.16
CA LEU A 241 29.86 -68.04 -82.39
C LEU A 241 29.22 -69.23 -83.10
N ASN A 242 28.00 -69.62 -82.71
CA ASN A 242 27.26 -70.70 -83.35
C ASN A 242 26.87 -70.35 -84.79
N GLU A 243 26.45 -69.10 -85.05
CA GLU A 243 26.22 -68.59 -86.41
C GLU A 243 27.50 -68.65 -87.25
N LEU A 244 28.65 -68.25 -86.71
CA LEU A 244 29.94 -68.33 -87.41
C LEU A 244 30.34 -69.77 -87.72
N LYS A 245 30.21 -70.70 -86.76
CA LYS A 245 30.50 -72.12 -86.98
C LYS A 245 29.59 -72.73 -88.04
N LEU A 246 28.28 -72.43 -87.98
CA LEU A 246 27.32 -72.87 -88.99
C LEU A 246 27.69 -72.33 -90.37
N ASN A 247 28.00 -71.03 -90.46
CA ASN A 247 28.45 -70.41 -91.71
C ASN A 247 29.71 -71.06 -92.26
N GLN A 248 30.70 -71.34 -91.41
CA GLN A 248 31.93 -72.02 -91.81
C GLN A 248 31.66 -73.44 -92.33
N GLN A 249 30.79 -74.20 -91.66
CA GLN A 249 30.36 -75.53 -92.13
C GLN A 249 29.67 -75.43 -93.50
N LEU A 250 28.74 -74.49 -93.66
CA LEU A 250 28.04 -74.28 -94.93
C LEU A 250 29.00 -73.86 -96.05
N ARG A 251 29.99 -73.00 -95.78
CA ARG A 251 31.06 -72.66 -96.73
C ARG A 251 31.86 -73.90 -97.14
N ASN A 252 32.20 -74.78 -96.19
CA ASN A 252 32.89 -76.04 -96.51
C ASN A 252 32.02 -76.98 -97.35
N GLU A 253 30.72 -77.08 -97.05
CA GLU A 253 29.76 -77.83 -97.86
C GLU A 253 29.63 -77.24 -99.26
N TYR A 254 29.63 -75.91 -99.40
CA TYR A 254 29.66 -75.24 -100.70
C TYR A 254 30.89 -75.64 -101.51
N GLN A 255 32.09 -75.62 -100.91
CA GLN A 255 33.32 -76.02 -101.61
C GLN A 255 33.23 -77.47 -102.11
N LYS A 256 32.68 -78.39 -101.31
CA LYS A 256 32.43 -79.77 -101.73
C LYS A 256 31.40 -79.83 -102.86
N PHE A 257 30.31 -79.07 -102.73
CA PHE A 257 29.24 -79.01 -103.72
C PHE A 257 29.74 -78.48 -105.06
N LYS A 258 30.62 -77.47 -105.04
CA LYS A 258 31.26 -76.85 -106.21
C LYS A 258 32.03 -77.84 -107.10
N LEU A 259 32.58 -78.90 -106.51
CA LEU A 259 33.32 -79.95 -107.22
C LEU A 259 32.40 -80.99 -107.88
N THR A 260 31.10 -80.97 -107.59
CA THR A 260 30.15 -81.93 -108.16
C THR A 260 29.69 -81.47 -109.54
N LYS A 261 29.42 -82.42 -110.46
CA LYS A 261 28.82 -82.11 -111.78
C LYS A 261 27.47 -81.40 -111.67
N ARG A 262 26.77 -81.58 -110.53
CA ARG A 262 25.47 -80.94 -110.23
C ARG A 262 25.61 -79.48 -109.81
N PHE A 263 26.83 -78.96 -109.62
CA PHE A 263 27.06 -77.56 -109.33
C PHE A 263 26.60 -76.65 -110.48
N ASP A 264 26.65 -77.13 -111.72
CA ASP A 264 26.20 -76.36 -112.87
C ASP A 264 24.71 -75.99 -112.79
N TYR A 265 23.91 -76.79 -112.07
CA TYR A 265 22.50 -76.48 -111.81
C TYR A 265 22.38 -75.22 -110.94
N PHE A 266 23.18 -75.14 -109.88
CA PHE A 266 23.25 -73.95 -109.04
C PHE A 266 23.84 -72.75 -109.79
N ARG A 267 24.86 -72.97 -110.62
CA ARG A 267 25.46 -71.91 -111.46
C ARG A 267 24.44 -71.33 -112.45
N LYS A 268 23.67 -72.17 -113.14
CA LYS A 268 22.57 -71.74 -114.02
C LYS A 268 21.54 -70.93 -113.23
N LEU A 269 21.14 -71.42 -112.05
CA LEU A 269 20.23 -70.70 -111.16
C LEU A 269 20.76 -69.29 -110.82
N MET A 270 22.05 -69.16 -110.49
CA MET A 270 22.67 -67.89 -110.13
C MET A 270 22.97 -66.95 -111.31
N LYS A 271 23.03 -67.44 -112.55
CA LYS A 271 23.26 -66.58 -113.73
C LYS A 271 22.05 -65.68 -114.06
N ASN A 272 20.85 -66.08 -113.64
CA ASN A 272 19.59 -65.38 -113.94
C ASN A 272 19.19 -64.34 -112.88
N GLU A 273 20.13 -63.92 -112.03
CA GLU A 273 19.88 -63.14 -110.81
C GLU A 273 19.46 -61.67 -111.00
N LYS A 274 19.22 -61.20 -112.23
CA LYS A 274 18.85 -59.80 -112.43
C LYS A 274 17.49 -59.42 -111.83
N ASN A 275 16.64 -60.40 -111.45
CA ASN A 275 15.39 -60.19 -110.73
C ASN A 275 15.28 -61.19 -109.56
N SER A 276 14.82 -60.73 -108.39
CA SER A 276 14.64 -61.52 -107.15
C SER A 276 13.62 -62.67 -107.24
N ILE A 277 13.08 -62.90 -108.44
CA ILE A 277 12.18 -63.99 -108.79
C ILE A 277 12.84 -64.68 -109.99
N ILE A 278 13.52 -65.79 -109.74
CA ILE A 278 14.16 -66.57 -110.80
C ILE A 278 13.08 -67.43 -111.45
N PHE A 279 12.70 -67.10 -112.67
CA PHE A 279 11.80 -67.93 -113.47
C PHE A 279 12.60 -69.09 -114.07
N TYR A 280 12.08 -70.31 -113.90
CA TYR A 280 12.81 -71.57 -114.06
C TYR A 280 13.12 -72.02 -115.48
N ASN A 281 12.97 -71.16 -116.48
CA ASN A 281 12.96 -71.56 -117.88
C ASN A 281 14.23 -72.32 -118.34
N ASP A 282 15.33 -72.24 -117.57
CA ASP A 282 16.62 -72.84 -117.90
C ASP A 282 17.03 -74.05 -117.02
N LEU A 283 16.21 -74.47 -116.05
CA LEU A 283 16.48 -75.66 -115.22
C LEU A 283 15.41 -76.73 -115.40
N THR A 284 15.83 -77.99 -115.51
CA THR A 284 14.90 -79.12 -115.54
C THR A 284 14.33 -79.36 -114.14
N ILE A 285 13.14 -79.98 -114.06
CA ILE A 285 12.49 -80.33 -112.79
C ILE A 285 13.43 -81.16 -111.88
N GLU A 286 14.26 -82.02 -112.46
CA GLU A 286 15.24 -82.83 -111.72
C GLU A 286 16.36 -81.98 -111.09
N GLU A 287 16.89 -80.99 -111.82
CA GLU A 287 17.89 -80.04 -111.31
C GLU A 287 17.33 -79.23 -110.13
N LEU A 288 16.05 -78.91 -110.24
CA LEU A 288 15.22 -78.18 -109.30
C LEU A 288 15.00 -78.93 -107.98
N GLU A 289 14.47 -80.14 -108.08
CA GLU A 289 14.23 -81.04 -106.96
C GLU A 289 15.53 -81.36 -106.23
N PHE A 290 16.63 -81.48 -106.96
CA PHE A 290 17.94 -81.68 -106.35
C PHE A 290 18.36 -80.48 -105.47
N LEU A 291 18.22 -79.25 -105.95
CA LEU A 291 18.57 -78.06 -105.17
C LEU A 291 17.63 -77.87 -103.96
N VAL A 292 16.35 -78.22 -104.09
CA VAL A 292 15.40 -78.27 -102.96
C VAL A 292 15.81 -79.36 -101.95
N LYS A 293 16.10 -80.58 -102.41
CA LYS A 293 16.52 -81.71 -101.56
C LYS A 293 17.84 -81.45 -100.84
N LYS A 294 18.72 -80.64 -101.42
CA LYS A 294 19.96 -80.19 -100.78
C LYS A 294 19.79 -79.01 -99.83
N ASP A 295 18.55 -78.55 -99.65
CA ASP A 295 18.17 -77.40 -98.84
C ASP A 295 18.93 -76.14 -99.25
N ILE A 296 19.20 -75.99 -100.55
CA ILE A 296 19.83 -74.79 -101.12
C ILE A 296 18.73 -73.78 -101.48
N ILE A 297 17.57 -74.27 -101.86
CA ILE A 297 16.40 -73.46 -102.17
C ILE A 297 15.14 -74.06 -101.54
N LYS A 298 14.13 -73.23 -101.38
CA LYS A 298 12.74 -73.65 -101.19
C LYS A 298 11.97 -73.34 -102.46
N SER A 299 11.19 -74.29 -102.93
CA SER A 299 10.23 -74.07 -104.01
C SER A 299 8.83 -73.95 -103.41
N TYR A 300 8.08 -72.96 -103.87
CA TYR A 300 6.68 -72.76 -103.52
C TYR A 300 5.88 -72.81 -104.82
N GLN A 301 5.01 -73.80 -104.97
CA GLN A 301 4.09 -73.86 -106.10
C GLN A 301 2.88 -72.97 -105.83
N ASN A 302 2.69 -71.95 -106.66
CA ASN A 302 1.47 -71.16 -106.64
C ASN A 302 0.38 -71.94 -107.40
N THR A 303 -0.53 -72.54 -106.65
CA THR A 303 -1.62 -73.40 -107.18
C THR A 303 -2.56 -72.66 -108.14
N LYS A 304 -2.63 -71.33 -108.09
CA LYS A 304 -3.51 -70.53 -108.96
C LYS A 304 -2.93 -70.28 -110.35
N ASN A 305 -1.64 -70.00 -110.44
CA ASN A 305 -1.00 -69.56 -111.69
C ASN A 305 -0.06 -70.63 -112.27
N LYS A 306 0.08 -71.77 -111.59
CA LYS A 306 1.06 -72.83 -111.90
C LYS A 306 2.53 -72.34 -111.93
N GLU A 307 2.80 -71.17 -111.35
CA GLU A 307 4.14 -70.62 -111.22
C GLU A 307 4.85 -71.21 -110.00
N THR A 308 6.12 -71.58 -110.16
CA THR A 308 6.96 -72.03 -109.04
C THR A 308 7.89 -70.89 -108.63
N ARG A 309 7.70 -70.36 -107.42
CA ARG A 309 8.60 -69.37 -106.82
C ARG A 309 9.70 -70.07 -106.05
N ILE A 310 10.92 -69.54 -106.17
CA ILE A 310 12.10 -70.06 -105.49
C ILE A 310 12.59 -69.02 -104.51
N GLU A 311 12.98 -69.47 -103.34
CA GLU A 311 13.73 -68.63 -102.40
C GLU A 311 14.98 -69.39 -101.96
N LEU A 312 16.11 -68.67 -101.88
CA LEU A 312 17.31 -69.24 -101.29
C LEU A 312 17.08 -69.47 -99.80
N THR A 313 17.42 -70.66 -99.32
CA THR A 313 17.47 -70.92 -97.88
C THR A 313 18.65 -70.16 -97.27
N TYR A 314 18.81 -70.19 -95.94
CA TYR A 314 20.03 -69.64 -95.30
C TYR A 314 21.30 -70.25 -95.90
N LYS A 315 21.29 -71.58 -96.10
CA LYS A 315 22.34 -72.31 -96.79
C LYS A 315 22.52 -71.85 -98.23
N GLY A 316 21.42 -71.67 -98.97
CA GLY A 316 21.43 -71.12 -100.32
C GLY A 316 22.06 -69.74 -100.40
N LEU A 317 21.74 -68.84 -99.47
CA LEU A 317 22.30 -67.49 -99.39
C LEU A 317 23.80 -67.52 -99.11
N ILE A 318 24.28 -68.39 -98.21
CA ILE A 318 25.72 -68.57 -97.98
C ILE A 318 26.41 -69.09 -99.25
N PHE A 319 25.86 -70.13 -99.88
CA PHE A 319 26.40 -70.71 -101.10
C PHE A 319 26.45 -69.68 -102.23
N HIS A 320 25.43 -68.84 -102.31
CA HIS A 320 25.30 -67.77 -103.28
C HIS A 320 26.31 -66.65 -103.05
N ASN A 321 26.50 -66.21 -101.80
CA ASN A 321 27.53 -65.23 -101.44
C ASN A 321 28.93 -65.77 -101.75
N GLU A 322 29.21 -67.04 -101.43
CA GLU A 322 30.48 -67.69 -101.79
C GLU A 322 30.66 -67.81 -103.31
N TYR A 323 29.58 -68.08 -104.05
CA TYR A 323 29.58 -68.06 -105.52
C TYR A 323 29.92 -66.68 -106.08
N LYS A 324 29.32 -65.61 -105.55
CA LYS A 324 29.64 -64.22 -105.91
C LYS A 324 31.11 -63.90 -105.64
N ILE A 325 31.62 -64.21 -104.43
CA ILE A 325 33.03 -63.98 -104.06
C ILE A 325 33.97 -64.75 -104.99
N THR A 326 33.70 -66.03 -105.24
CA THR A 326 34.60 -66.86 -106.07
C THR A 326 34.61 -66.46 -107.54
N ASN A 327 33.53 -65.89 -108.08
CA ASN A 327 33.50 -65.42 -109.46
C ASN A 327 34.02 -63.97 -109.63
N ALA A 328 33.90 -63.14 -108.59
CA ALA A 328 34.48 -61.79 -108.59
C ALA A 328 36.02 -61.81 -108.66
N ASN A 329 36.66 -62.86 -108.16
CA ASN A 329 38.12 -63.02 -108.19
C ASN A 329 38.64 -63.69 -109.49
N THR A 330 37.77 -63.99 -110.45
CA THR A 330 38.12 -64.61 -111.75
C THR A 330 37.87 -63.69 -112.95
N VAL A 331 37.49 -62.44 -112.67
CA VAL A 331 37.45 -61.30 -113.61
C VAL A 331 38.61 -60.39 -113.24
#